data_AF-A0A8X6IHD5-F1
#
_entry.id   AF-A0A8X6IHD5-F1
#
_cell.length_a   1.000
_cell.length_b   1.000
_cell.length_c   1.000
_cell.angle_alpha   90.00
_cell.angle_beta   90.00
_cell.angle_gamma   90.00
#
_symmetry.space_group_name_H-M   'P 1'
#
loop_
_entity.id
_entity.type
_entity.pdbx_description
1 polymer ?
#
loop_
_entity_poly.entity_id
_entity_poly.type
_entity_poly.pdbx_seq_one_letter_code
_entity_poly.pdbx_strand_id
1 'polypeptide(L)'
;MKSAGADGKGTVFLITDSQIKEESFLEDIDNLLNSGEVPNLFAVDEKQEKIEEDGRQTSRELAKKMNCNHKTILNHLPSMGFAEKLRVLVPHELNENSKENRLQIASQHLARHRATRCHKQHFWCRIVTGDEKWGLYINMKQYKEVGCSRR
;
A
#
# COMPACT_ATOMS: atom_id res chain seq x y z
N MET A 1 -18.01 -19.70 -16.29
CA MET A 1 -16.60 -19.48 -16.70
C MET A 1 -15.56 -19.62 -15.58
N LYS A 2 -15.92 -19.68 -14.29
CA LYS A 2 -14.94 -19.76 -13.18
C LYS A 2 -14.00 -20.98 -13.25
N SER A 3 -14.48 -22.13 -13.69
CA SER A 3 -13.71 -23.38 -13.76
C SER A 3 -12.74 -23.44 -14.94
N ALA A 4 -13.13 -22.92 -16.11
CA ALA A 4 -12.30 -22.92 -17.32
C ALA A 4 -11.02 -22.07 -17.16
N GLY A 5 -11.17 -20.84 -16.66
CA GLY A 5 -10.06 -19.91 -16.47
C GLY A 5 -9.16 -20.25 -15.27
N ALA A 6 -9.74 -20.79 -14.19
CA ALA A 6 -8.98 -21.15 -12.99
C ALA A 6 -8.17 -22.45 -13.13
N ASP A 7 -8.67 -23.43 -13.89
CA ASP A 7 -8.03 -24.74 -14.05
C ASP A 7 -7.09 -24.82 -15.27
N GLY A 8 -6.98 -23.74 -16.05
CA GLY A 8 -6.11 -23.69 -17.24
C GLY A 8 -6.51 -24.64 -18.36
N LYS A 9 -7.78 -25.06 -18.40
CA LYS A 9 -8.29 -25.98 -19.43
C LYS A 9 -8.63 -25.18 -20.69
N GLY A 10 -8.07 -25.59 -21.83
CA GLY A 10 -8.41 -25.02 -23.13
C GLY A 10 -9.92 -25.13 -23.38
N THR A 11 -10.60 -23.99 -23.46
CA THR A 11 -12.06 -23.92 -23.59
C THR A 11 -12.40 -23.06 -24.80
N VAL A 12 -13.29 -23.55 -25.66
CA VAL A 12 -13.74 -22.83 -26.86
C VAL A 12 -15.09 -22.18 -26.56
N PHE A 13 -15.22 -20.88 -26.84
CA PHE A 13 -16.48 -20.16 -26.79
C PHE A 13 -17.00 -19.93 -28.21
N LEU A 14 -18.29 -20.23 -28.43
CA LEU A 14 -19.00 -19.94 -29.67
C LEU A 14 -20.09 -18.92 -29.34
N ILE A 15 -20.05 -17.77 -30.01
CA ILE A 15 -21.01 -16.68 -29.89
C ILE A 15 -21.56 -16.41 -31.30
N THR A 16 -22.87 -16.25 -31.43
CA THR A 16 -23.52 -15.90 -32.70
C THR A 16 -23.86 -14.41 -32.74
N ASP A 17 -23.89 -13.80 -33.93
CA ASP A 17 -24.09 -12.36 -34.10
C ASP A 17 -25.40 -11.84 -33.45
N SER A 18 -26.41 -12.69 -33.35
CA SER A 18 -27.69 -12.39 -32.69
C SER A 18 -27.61 -12.26 -31.16
N GLN A 19 -26.52 -12.71 -30.54
CA GLN A 19 -26.29 -12.63 -29.10
C GLN A 19 -25.55 -11.35 -28.68
N ILE A 20 -24.96 -10.63 -29.63
CA ILE A 20 -24.24 -9.38 -29.40
C ILE A 20 -25.24 -8.23 -29.57
N LYS A 21 -25.85 -7.81 -28.45
CA LYS A 21 -26.84 -6.72 -28.44
C LYS A 21 -26.20 -5.33 -28.32
N GLU A 22 -25.03 -5.25 -27.70
CA GLU A 22 -24.33 -4.00 -27.43
C GLU A 22 -22.85 -4.14 -27.80
N GLU A 23 -22.26 -3.08 -28.37
CA GLU A 23 -20.83 -3.06 -28.74
C GLU A 23 -19.90 -3.16 -27.52
N SER A 24 -20.35 -2.70 -26.35
CA SER A 24 -19.65 -2.84 -25.06
C SER A 24 -19.32 -4.29 -24.71
N PHE A 25 -20.16 -5.24 -25.14
CA PHE A 25 -19.96 -6.66 -24.89
C PHE A 25 -18.72 -7.23 -25.59
N LEU A 26 -18.36 -6.71 -26.77
CA LEU A 26 -17.14 -7.11 -27.47
C LEU A 26 -15.89 -6.59 -26.77
N GLU A 27 -15.95 -5.38 -26.22
CA GLU A 27 -14.88 -4.79 -25.43
C GLU A 27 -14.67 -5.59 -24.13
N ASP A 28 -15.75 -6.03 -23.49
CA ASP A 28 -15.67 -6.90 -22.31
C ASP A 28 -15.04 -8.27 -22.62
N ILE A 29 -15.35 -8.85 -23.78
CA ILE A 29 -14.73 -10.12 -24.23
C ILE A 29 -13.25 -9.92 -24.53
N ASP A 30 -12.87 -8.85 -25.21
CA ASP A 30 -11.47 -8.57 -25.53
C ASP A 30 -10.65 -8.33 -24.25
N ASN A 31 -11.21 -7.59 -23.29
CA ASN A 31 -10.63 -7.42 -21.97
C ASN A 31 -10.55 -8.75 -21.20
N LEU A 32 -11.59 -9.60 -21.26
CA LEU A 32 -11.59 -10.91 -20.61
C LEU A 32 -10.55 -11.86 -21.21
N LEU A 33 -10.32 -11.80 -22.52
CA LEU A 33 -9.33 -12.64 -23.21
C LEU A 33 -7.90 -12.16 -22.98
N ASN A 34 -7.66 -10.84 -23.02
CA ASN A 34 -6.33 -10.27 -22.90
C ASN A 34 -5.87 -10.11 -21.43
N SER A 35 -6.78 -9.76 -20.54
CA SER A 35 -6.47 -9.45 -19.12
C SER A 35 -7.11 -10.42 -18.12
N GLY A 36 -8.13 -11.17 -18.55
CA GLY A 36 -8.92 -12.02 -17.65
C GLY A 36 -9.98 -11.25 -16.85
N GLU A 37 -10.25 -9.98 -17.19
CA GLU A 37 -11.22 -9.15 -16.47
C GLU A 37 -12.20 -8.44 -17.41
N VAL A 38 -13.36 -8.08 -16.85
CA VAL A 38 -14.32 -7.16 -17.45
C VAL A 38 -14.17 -5.81 -16.72
N PRO A 39 -13.89 -4.70 -17.43
CA PRO A 39 -13.82 -3.38 -16.80
C PRO A 39 -15.14 -3.03 -16.10
N ASN A 40 -15.08 -2.28 -15.00
CA ASN A 40 -16.25 -1.90 -14.17
C ASN A 40 -17.04 -3.05 -13.52
N LEU A 41 -16.56 -4.30 -13.52
CA LEU A 41 -17.24 -5.42 -12.84
C LEU A 41 -17.37 -5.23 -11.32
N PHE A 42 -16.50 -4.40 -10.72
CA PHE A 42 -16.57 -3.99 -9.32
C PHE A 42 -16.48 -2.47 -9.24
N ALA A 43 -17.37 -1.86 -8.47
CA ALA A 43 -17.32 -0.43 -8.17
C ALA A 43 -15.98 -0.09 -7.51
N VAL A 44 -15.41 1.06 -7.87
CA VAL A 44 -14.12 1.55 -7.33
C VAL A 44 -14.17 1.61 -5.80
N ASP A 45 -15.33 1.96 -5.25
CA ASP A 45 -15.57 2.08 -3.81
C ASP A 45 -15.41 0.74 -3.07
N GLU A 46 -15.89 -0.37 -3.64
CA GLU A 46 -15.76 -1.71 -3.03
C GLU A 46 -14.31 -2.22 -3.07
N LYS A 47 -13.55 -1.80 -4.10
CA LYS A 47 -12.11 -2.12 -4.19
C LYS A 47 -11.31 -1.37 -3.14
N GLN A 48 -11.69 -0.11 -2.88
CA GLN A 48 -10.98 0.77 -1.96
C GLN A 48 -11.23 0.39 -0.50
N GLU A 49 -12.47 0.07 -0.12
CA GLU A 49 -12.84 -0.34 1.25
C GLU A 49 -12.03 -1.55 1.73
N LYS A 50 -11.86 -2.57 0.87
CA LYS A 50 -11.11 -3.79 1.21
C LYS A 50 -9.60 -3.58 1.36
N ILE A 51 -9.04 -2.56 0.72
CA ILE A 51 -7.63 -2.16 0.87
C ILE A 51 -7.45 -1.36 2.16
N GLU A 52 -8.41 -0.51 2.51
CA GLU A 52 -8.37 0.31 3.72
C GLU A 52 -8.54 -0.53 5.00
N GLU A 53 -9.31 -1.62 4.94
CA GLU A 53 -9.47 -2.58 6.05
C GLU A 53 -8.12 -3.21 6.46
N ASP A 54 -7.29 -3.62 5.50
CA ASP A 54 -5.97 -4.21 5.75
C ASP A 54 -4.95 -3.78 4.68
N GLY A 55 -4.26 -2.68 4.96
CA GLY A 55 -3.22 -2.14 4.07
C GLY A 55 -1.93 -2.96 3.99
N ARG A 56 -1.84 -4.14 4.64
CA ARG A 56 -0.64 -4.99 4.64
C ARG A 56 -0.74 -6.23 3.74
N GLN A 57 -1.82 -6.34 2.98
CA GLN A 57 -2.09 -7.50 2.14
C GLN A 57 -1.24 -7.49 0.88
N THR A 58 -0.84 -8.68 0.44
CA THR A 58 -0.23 -8.85 -0.87
C THR A 58 -1.29 -8.70 -1.95
N SER A 59 -0.87 -8.24 -3.13
CA SER A 59 -1.78 -8.19 -4.29
C SER A 59 -2.31 -9.57 -4.68
N ARG A 60 -1.72 -10.70 -4.22
CA ARG A 60 -2.25 -12.06 -4.47
C ARG A 60 -3.39 -12.41 -3.51
N GLU A 61 -3.28 -12.00 -2.25
CA GLU A 61 -4.34 -12.16 -1.26
C GLU A 61 -5.54 -11.30 -1.63
N LEU A 62 -5.29 -10.06 -2.05
CA LEU A 62 -6.33 -9.17 -2.54
C LEU A 62 -6.99 -9.72 -3.81
N ALA A 63 -6.23 -10.34 -4.73
CA ALA A 63 -6.77 -11.00 -5.92
C ALA A 63 -7.72 -12.14 -5.58
N LYS A 64 -7.38 -12.96 -4.57
CA LYS A 64 -8.27 -14.02 -4.10
C LYS A 64 -9.55 -13.46 -3.49
N LYS A 65 -9.47 -12.41 -2.68
CA LYS A 65 -10.65 -11.75 -2.08
C LYS A 65 -11.57 -11.12 -3.14
N MET A 66 -10.96 -10.51 -4.15
CA MET A 66 -11.67 -9.82 -5.24
C MET A 66 -12.04 -10.75 -6.40
N ASN A 67 -11.64 -12.02 -6.33
CA ASN A 67 -11.79 -13.02 -7.40
C ASN A 67 -11.33 -12.47 -8.78
N CYS A 68 -10.23 -11.72 -8.79
CA CYS A 68 -9.64 -11.11 -10.00
C CYS A 68 -8.18 -11.54 -10.17
N ASN A 69 -7.60 -11.27 -11.34
CA ASN A 69 -6.20 -11.57 -11.59
C ASN A 69 -5.27 -10.68 -10.76
N HIS A 70 -4.15 -11.21 -10.29
CA HIS A 70 -3.17 -10.47 -9.50
C HIS A 70 -2.57 -9.26 -10.25
N LYS A 71 -2.38 -9.39 -11.57
CA LYS A 71 -1.84 -8.31 -12.42
C LYS A 71 -2.80 -7.12 -12.52
N THR A 72 -4.09 -7.39 -12.57
CA THR A 72 -5.15 -6.38 -12.56
C THR A 72 -5.02 -5.46 -11.35
N ILE A 73 -4.88 -6.05 -10.16
CA ILE A 73 -4.70 -5.26 -8.93
C ILE A 73 -3.45 -4.40 -9.00
N LEU A 74 -2.33 -4.96 -9.45
CA LEU A 74 -1.08 -4.20 -9.58
C LEU A 74 -1.20 -3.02 -10.56
N ASN A 75 -1.93 -3.19 -11.64
CA ASN A 75 -2.13 -2.14 -12.64
C ASN A 75 -3.10 -1.03 -12.15
N HIS A 76 -4.11 -1.40 -11.36
CA HIS A 76 -5.14 -0.45 -10.88
C HIS A 76 -4.80 0.22 -9.54
N LEU A 77 -3.91 -0.36 -8.72
CA LEU A 77 -3.50 0.27 -7.45
C LEU A 77 -2.98 1.71 -7.64
N PRO A 78 -2.11 2.00 -8.62
CA PRO A 78 -1.66 3.36 -8.89
C PRO A 78 -2.77 4.30 -9.37
N SER A 79 -3.72 3.82 -10.20
CA SER A 79 -4.83 4.65 -10.70
C SER A 79 -5.82 5.03 -9.59
N MET A 80 -5.92 4.20 -8.55
CA MET A 80 -6.66 4.47 -7.31
C MET A 80 -5.88 5.35 -6.31
N GLY A 81 -4.63 5.75 -6.62
CA GLY A 81 -3.80 6.57 -5.73
C GLY A 81 -3.03 5.80 -4.65
N PHE A 82 -3.01 4.47 -4.71
CA PHE A 82 -2.21 3.64 -3.82
C PHE A 82 -0.77 3.51 -4.30
N ALA A 83 0.16 3.52 -3.35
CA ALA A 83 1.58 3.30 -3.60
C ALA A 83 2.12 2.23 -2.65
N GLU A 84 2.92 1.30 -3.18
CA GLU A 84 3.56 0.27 -2.37
C GLU A 84 4.64 0.91 -1.49
N LYS A 85 4.40 0.88 -0.18
CA LYS A 85 5.37 1.35 0.82
C LYS A 85 5.94 0.16 1.56
N LEU A 86 7.26 0.13 1.69
CA LEU A 86 7.92 -0.81 2.60
C LEU A 86 7.51 -0.52 4.04
N ARG A 87 7.47 -1.57 4.85
CA ARG A 87 7.20 -1.43 6.29
C ARG A 87 8.27 -0.54 6.91
N VAL A 88 7.83 0.41 7.75
CA VAL A 88 8.72 1.20 8.59
C VAL A 88 9.18 0.30 9.73
N LEU A 89 10.49 0.17 9.90
CA LEU A 89 11.07 -0.55 11.04
C LEU A 89 10.81 0.25 12.31
N VAL A 90 10.09 -0.34 13.26
CA VAL A 90 9.88 0.24 14.59
C VAL A 90 10.96 -0.31 15.51
N PRO A 91 11.74 0.54 16.21
CA PRO A 91 12.86 0.07 17.05
C PRO A 91 12.49 -0.95 18.14
N HIS A 92 11.27 -0.88 18.67
CA HIS A 92 10.76 -1.82 19.68
C HIS A 92 9.24 -1.69 19.80
N GLU A 93 8.58 -2.75 20.25
CA GLU A 93 7.18 -2.72 20.62
C GLU A 93 7.00 -2.00 21.97
N LEU A 94 6.03 -1.09 22.04
CA LEU A 94 5.75 -0.31 23.23
C LEU A 94 4.50 -0.84 23.92
N ASN A 95 4.59 -1.03 25.24
CA ASN A 95 3.41 -1.26 26.07
C ASN A 95 2.60 0.04 26.25
N GLU A 96 1.31 -0.05 26.59
CA GLU A 96 0.43 1.11 26.76
C GLU A 96 0.98 2.11 27.78
N ASN A 97 1.48 1.63 28.92
CA ASN A 97 2.14 2.48 29.92
C ASN A 97 3.39 3.19 29.36
N SER A 98 4.17 2.52 28.51
CA SER A 98 5.34 3.14 27.87
C SER A 98 4.94 4.19 26.83
N LYS A 99 3.81 4.00 26.13
CA LYS A 99 3.24 5.01 25.22
C LYS A 99 2.76 6.24 25.98
N GLU A 100 2.02 6.03 27.07
CA GLU A 100 1.48 7.11 27.90
C GLU A 100 2.60 7.97 28.51
N ASN A 101 3.62 7.33 29.10
CA ASN A 101 4.79 8.03 29.63
C ASN A 101 5.49 8.88 28.56
N ARG A 102 5.67 8.33 27.34
CA ARG A 102 6.27 9.08 26.21
C ARG A 102 5.42 10.27 25.79
N LEU A 103 4.09 10.11 25.71
CA LEU A 103 3.17 11.19 25.35
C LEU A 103 3.18 12.30 26.40
N GLN A 104 3.17 11.92 27.68
CA GLN A 104 3.18 12.85 28.80
C GLN A 104 4.47 13.68 28.79
N ILE A 105 5.63 13.03 28.68
CA ILE A 105 6.94 13.71 28.61
C ILE A 105 6.98 14.65 27.40
N ALA A 106 6.57 14.19 26.21
CA ALA A 106 6.54 15.01 25.00
C ALA A 106 5.64 16.25 25.15
N SER A 107 4.46 16.08 25.76
CA SER A 107 3.52 17.18 26.02
C SER A 107 4.09 18.22 26.98
N GLN A 108 4.78 17.76 28.04
CA GLN A 108 5.47 18.64 28.98
C GLN A 108 6.61 19.44 28.30
N HIS A 109 7.42 18.80 27.47
CA HIS A 109 8.47 19.48 26.72
C HIS A 109 7.90 20.52 25.74
N LEU A 110 6.79 20.21 25.06
CA LEU A 110 6.12 21.14 24.16
C LEU A 110 5.55 22.35 24.90
N ALA A 111 4.92 22.13 26.06
CA ALA A 111 4.41 23.21 26.89
C ALA A 111 5.53 24.16 27.36
N ARG A 112 6.66 23.59 27.83
CA ARG A 112 7.86 24.38 28.21
C ARG A 112 8.44 25.15 27.03
N HIS A 113 8.46 24.57 25.84
CA HIS A 113 8.89 25.26 24.62
C HIS A 113 8.00 26.46 24.30
N ARG A 114 6.68 26.29 24.36
CA ARG A 114 5.72 27.38 24.11
C ARG A 114 5.87 28.51 25.13
N ALA A 115 6.04 28.19 26.42
CA ALA A 115 6.22 29.17 27.50
C ALA A 115 7.53 29.98 27.39
N THR A 116 8.59 29.41 26.82
CA THR A 116 9.91 30.04 26.71
C THR A 116 10.16 30.76 25.38
N ARG A 117 9.13 30.90 24.52
CA ARG A 117 9.23 31.68 23.27
C ARG A 117 9.42 33.19 23.50
N CYS A 118 9.08 33.68 24.69
CA CYS A 118 9.08 35.12 25.00
C CYS A 118 10.37 35.60 25.72
N HIS A 119 11.26 34.69 26.14
CA HIS A 119 12.53 35.05 26.79
C HIS A 119 13.72 34.78 25.87
N LYS A 120 14.69 35.73 25.83
CA LYS A 120 15.93 35.69 25.03
C LYS A 120 16.85 34.46 25.27
N GLN A 121 16.47 33.52 26.13
CA GLN A 121 17.13 32.22 26.29
C GLN A 121 16.10 31.10 26.13
N HIS A 122 15.95 30.63 24.90
CA HIS A 122 15.13 29.48 24.57
C HIS A 122 15.64 28.23 25.27
N PHE A 123 14.74 27.45 25.89
CA PHE A 123 15.04 26.22 26.63
C PHE A 123 15.96 25.25 25.89
N TRP A 124 15.78 25.11 24.57
CA TRP A 124 16.58 24.23 23.71
C TRP A 124 18.06 24.61 23.63
N CYS A 125 18.39 25.90 23.75
CA CYS A 125 19.79 26.36 23.68
C CYS A 125 20.62 25.97 24.91
N ARG A 126 19.97 25.49 25.99
CA ARG A 126 20.63 25.04 27.22
C ARG A 126 20.75 23.52 27.30
N ILE A 127 20.16 22.78 26.36
CA ILE A 127 20.21 21.32 26.37
C ILE A 127 21.52 20.86 25.73
N VAL A 128 22.23 19.98 26.42
CA VAL A 128 23.33 19.18 25.89
C VAL A 128 22.85 17.74 25.86
N THR A 129 22.92 17.09 24.69
CA THR A 129 22.59 15.67 24.51
C THR A 129 23.85 14.88 24.18
N GLY A 130 23.97 13.66 24.69
CA GLY A 130 24.99 12.70 24.28
C GLY A 130 24.35 11.32 24.09
N ASP A 131 24.81 10.59 23.09
CA ASP A 131 24.44 9.19 22.84
C ASP A 131 25.67 8.45 22.31
N GLU A 132 25.76 7.15 22.61
CA GLU A 132 26.85 6.30 22.16
C GLU A 132 26.41 5.46 20.97
N LYS A 133 27.27 5.37 19.95
CA LYS A 133 26.99 4.59 18.75
C LYS A 133 28.21 3.80 18.32
N TRP A 134 27.99 2.53 18.03
CA TRP A 134 29.01 1.65 17.46
C TRP A 134 29.44 2.11 16.05
N GLY A 135 30.76 2.23 15.84
CA GLY A 135 31.37 2.39 14.53
C GLY A 135 31.89 1.06 14.01
N LEU A 136 31.33 0.56 12.91
CA LEU A 136 31.81 -0.67 12.27
C LEU A 136 32.96 -0.34 11.31
N TYR A 137 34.02 -1.16 11.34
CA TYR A 137 35.21 -0.98 10.49
C TYR A 137 34.89 -1.11 8.99
N ILE A 138 33.99 -2.03 8.63
CA ILE A 138 33.47 -2.20 7.27
C ILE A 138 31.95 -2.17 7.35
N ASN A 139 31.35 -1.17 6.71
CA ASN A 139 29.90 -1.03 6.61
C ASN A 139 29.48 -1.11 5.13
N MET A 140 29.43 -2.34 4.60
CA MET A 140 28.96 -2.58 3.23
C MET A 140 27.46 -2.34 3.16
N LYS A 141 27.06 -1.28 2.45
CA LYS A 141 25.65 -0.98 2.19
C LYS A 141 25.24 -1.60 0.86
N GLN A 142 24.19 -2.42 0.88
CA GLN A 142 23.51 -2.84 -0.34
C GLN A 142 22.48 -1.76 -0.70
N TYR A 143 22.73 -1.05 -1.79
CA TYR A 143 21.73 -0.16 -2.38
C TYR A 143 20.85 -1.02 -3.29
N LYS A 144 19.57 -1.15 -2.96
CA LYS A 144 18.60 -1.63 -3.95
C LYS A 144 18.34 -0.49 -4.92
N GLU A 145 18.65 -0.69 -6.20
CA GLU A 145 18.13 0.18 -7.24
C GLU A 145 16.60 0.06 -7.23
N VAL A 146 15.93 1.11 -6.75
CA VAL A 146 14.48 1.22 -6.90
C VAL A 146 14.24 1.62 -8.34
N GLY A 147 14.11 0.63 -9.22
CA GLY A 147 13.70 0.81 -10.59
C GLY A 147 12.28 1.37 -10.65
N CYS A 148 12.15 2.70 -10.58
CA CYS A 148 10.93 3.38 -10.95
C CYS A 148 10.82 3.26 -12.47
N SER A 149 10.12 2.23 -12.95
CA SER A 149 9.71 2.14 -14.35
C SER A 149 8.71 3.26 -14.61
N ARG A 150 9.23 4.47 -14.90
CA ARG A 150 8.48 5.51 -15.60
C ARG A 150 8.15 4.95 -16.98
N ARG A 151 6.90 4.54 -17.17
CA ARG A 151 6.25 4.56 -18.48
C ARG A 151 5.16 5.60 -18.42
#